data_AF-A0A2E1VF33-F1
#
_entry.id   AF-A0A2E1VF33-F1
#
_cell.length_a   1.000
_cell.length_b   1.000
_cell.length_c   1.000
_cell.angle_alpha   90.00
_cell.angle_beta   90.00
_cell.angle_gamma   90.00
#
_symmetry.space_group_name_H-M   'P 1'
#
loop_
_entity.id
_entity.type
_entity.pdbx_description
1 polymer ?
#
loop_
_entity_poly.entity_id
_entity_poly.type
_entity_poly.pdbx_seq_one_letter_code
_entity_poly.pdbx_strand_id
1 'polypeptide(L)'
;MAAAPLEIKTGTDIKTMSQPIQRTYSFLNLVLLVAAIGGLIGCAPNSVTQNAVASYKSVTSQISIGDQRDYVLAILQKNQQGIPAHFKRSPERYLSYGNQVEIHFVRTGLDSGGSNDDDDFTPYVFKNDVLVSVGWTYVSKTEFLDKAREAISAGGVKQDQDVVGDRR
;
A
#
# COMPACT_ATOMS: atom_id res chain seq x y z
N MET A 1 59.23 58.12 62.21
CA MET A 1 58.54 58.32 60.91
C MET A 1 59.18 57.36 59.92
N ALA A 2 58.49 56.46 59.23
CA ALA A 2 57.13 56.49 58.74
C ALA A 2 56.48 55.10 58.82
N ALA A 3 55.14 55.09 58.95
CA ALA A 3 54.30 53.93 58.75
C ALA A 3 54.19 53.61 57.25
N ALA A 4 54.05 52.33 56.90
CA ALA A 4 53.58 51.90 55.59
C ALA A 4 52.54 50.76 55.76
N PRO A 5 51.52 50.70 54.89
CA PRO A 5 50.20 50.17 55.20
C PRO A 5 49.92 48.80 54.59
N LEU A 6 48.81 48.22 55.07
CA LEU A 6 48.12 47.03 54.55
C LEU A 6 47.67 47.23 53.09
N GLU A 7 47.88 46.22 52.24
CA GLU A 7 47.10 46.09 51.00
C GLU A 7 46.60 44.65 50.81
N ILE A 8 45.30 44.56 50.53
CA ILE A 8 44.45 43.37 50.51
C ILE A 8 44.60 42.67 49.15
N LYS A 9 44.93 41.37 49.15
CA LYS A 9 45.02 40.56 47.94
C LYS A 9 43.64 40.02 47.56
N THR A 10 42.94 40.71 46.68
CA THR A 10 41.68 40.24 46.07
C THR A 10 42.01 39.19 45.01
N GLY A 11 41.86 37.91 45.35
CA GLY A 11 41.93 36.80 44.40
C GLY A 11 40.55 36.48 43.87
N THR A 12 40.36 36.58 42.55
CA THR A 12 39.19 36.01 41.88
C THR A 12 39.68 34.98 40.86
N ASP A 13 39.44 33.71 41.16
CA ASP A 13 39.77 32.55 40.33
C ASP A 13 38.71 32.38 39.24
N ILE A 14 39.09 32.64 37.98
CA ILE A 14 38.18 32.68 36.82
C ILE A 14 38.05 31.28 36.18
N LYS A 15 38.84 30.28 36.62
CA LYS A 15 38.93 28.99 35.91
C LYS A 15 37.80 28.00 36.23
N THR A 16 37.04 28.22 37.30
CA THR A 16 36.02 27.26 37.78
C THR A 16 34.64 27.45 37.13
N MET A 17 34.43 28.52 36.36
CA MET A 17 33.09 28.88 35.85
C MET A 17 32.80 28.43 34.41
N SER A 18 33.79 28.00 33.61
CA SER A 18 33.59 27.61 32.20
C SER A 18 33.35 26.11 31.98
N GLN A 19 33.74 25.26 32.93
CA GLN A 19 33.62 23.80 32.82
C GLN A 19 32.18 23.26 32.86
N PRO A 20 31.26 23.71 33.75
CA PRO A 20 29.91 23.15 33.76
C PRO A 20 29.16 23.52 32.48
N ILE A 21 29.42 24.71 31.94
CA ILE A 21 28.77 25.29 30.76
C ILE A 21 29.12 24.50 29.48
N GLN A 22 30.39 24.18 29.24
CA GLN A 22 30.80 23.39 28.07
C GLN A 22 30.22 21.97 28.07
N ARG A 23 30.08 21.35 29.26
CA ARG A 23 29.55 20.00 29.40
C ARG A 23 28.07 19.94 29.02
N THR A 24 27.26 20.90 29.45
CA THR A 24 25.82 20.96 29.12
C THR A 24 25.60 21.13 27.62
N TYR A 25 26.38 21.98 26.94
CA TYR A 25 26.27 22.16 25.48
C TYR A 25 26.66 20.90 24.71
N SER A 26 27.65 20.14 25.18
CA SER A 26 28.07 18.87 24.57
C SER A 26 26.98 17.79 24.66
N PHE A 27 26.31 17.67 25.81
CA PHE A 27 25.19 16.73 25.98
C PHE A 27 23.94 17.16 25.20
N LEU A 28 23.61 18.46 25.16
CA LEU A 28 22.46 18.96 24.40
C LEU A 28 22.64 18.74 22.88
N ASN A 29 23.85 18.95 22.36
CA ASN A 29 24.18 18.69 20.97
C ASN A 29 24.11 17.19 20.63
N LEU A 30 24.51 16.32 21.56
CA LEU A 30 24.40 14.87 21.38
C LEU A 30 22.93 14.41 21.34
N VAL A 31 22.09 14.96 22.22
CA VAL A 31 20.63 14.66 22.24
C VAL A 31 19.95 15.18 20.97
N LEU A 32 20.30 16.37 20.49
CA LEU A 32 19.80 16.90 19.20
C LEU A 32 20.24 16.05 18.01
N LEU A 33 21.48 15.55 18.01
CA LEU A 33 21.99 14.67 16.96
C LEU A 33 21.24 13.32 16.96
N VAL A 34 21.03 12.72 18.14
CA VAL A 34 20.28 11.46 18.28
C VAL A 34 18.80 11.64 17.89
N ALA A 35 18.18 12.78 18.22
CA ALA A 35 16.83 13.10 17.79
C ALA A 35 16.74 13.31 16.26
N ALA A 36 17.75 13.93 15.65
CA ALA A 36 17.83 14.08 14.19
C ALA A 36 18.04 12.74 13.46
N ILE A 37 18.78 11.79 14.06
CA ILE A 37 19.01 10.46 13.50
C ILE A 37 17.80 9.53 13.73
N GLY A 38 17.12 9.65 14.89
CA GLY A 38 15.96 8.83 15.24
C GLY A 38 14.68 9.14 14.45
N GLY A 39 14.61 10.30 13.80
CA GLY A 39 13.46 10.73 13.00
C GLY A 39 13.40 10.14 11.58
N LEU A 40 14.41 9.39 11.14
CA LEU A 40 14.53 8.91 9.75
C LEU A 40 14.02 7.47 9.51
N ILE A 41 13.35 6.85 10.49
CA ILE A 41 12.60 5.61 10.25
C ILE A 41 11.28 5.98 9.55
N GLY A 42 11.39 6.47 8.31
CA GLY A 42 10.24 6.63 7.43
C GLY A 42 9.67 5.26 7.08
N CYS A 43 8.35 5.16 7.02
CA CYS A 43 7.63 3.97 6.55
C CYS A 43 7.81 3.81 5.03
N ALA A 44 9.03 3.52 4.58
CA ALA A 44 9.32 3.22 3.19
C ALA A 44 8.90 1.76 2.87
N PRO A 45 8.38 1.49 1.65
CA PRO A 45 8.08 0.13 1.23
C PRO A 45 9.34 -0.74 1.26
N ASN A 46 9.26 -1.91 1.89
CA ASN A 46 10.35 -2.87 1.89
C ASN A 46 10.56 -3.52 0.50
N SER A 47 11.68 -4.21 0.31
CA SER A 47 12.01 -4.87 -0.97
C SER A 47 10.98 -5.91 -1.40
N VAL A 48 10.29 -6.54 -0.46
CA VAL A 48 9.22 -7.51 -0.75
C VAL A 48 8.00 -6.83 -1.37
N THR A 49 7.57 -5.69 -0.82
CA THR A 49 6.49 -4.88 -1.38
C THR A 49 6.85 -4.35 -2.76
N GLN A 50 8.08 -3.85 -2.94
CA GLN A 50 8.56 -3.38 -4.25
C GLN A 50 8.54 -4.50 -5.29
N ASN A 51 8.99 -5.71 -4.92
CA ASN A 51 8.98 -6.87 -5.82
C ASN A 51 7.55 -7.32 -6.19
N ALA A 52 6.62 -7.31 -5.23
CA ALA A 52 5.22 -7.66 -5.50
C ALA A 52 4.59 -6.70 -6.52
N VAL A 53 4.80 -5.39 -6.33
CA VAL A 53 4.36 -4.34 -7.26
C VAL A 53 5.04 -4.46 -8.63
N ALA A 54 6.36 -4.65 -8.67
CA ALA A 54 7.11 -4.77 -9.93
C ALA A 54 6.71 -6.03 -10.73
N SER A 55 6.46 -7.15 -10.05
CA SER A 55 6.08 -8.41 -10.69
C SER A 55 4.59 -8.51 -11.05
N TYR A 56 3.76 -7.58 -10.59
CA TYR A 56 2.32 -7.57 -10.85
C TYR A 56 1.98 -7.68 -12.34
N LYS A 57 2.66 -6.91 -13.21
CA LYS A 57 2.42 -6.95 -14.66
C LYS A 57 2.62 -8.33 -15.30
N SER A 58 3.45 -9.19 -14.70
CA SER A 58 3.65 -10.55 -15.21
C SER A 58 2.46 -11.47 -14.92
N VAL A 59 1.79 -11.27 -13.77
CA VAL A 59 0.65 -12.11 -13.37
C VAL A 59 -0.66 -11.65 -13.98
N THR A 60 -0.81 -10.37 -14.32
CA THR A 60 -2.03 -9.86 -14.96
C THR A 60 -2.28 -10.45 -16.35
N SER A 61 -1.24 -10.86 -17.07
CA SER A 61 -1.36 -11.53 -18.37
C SER A 61 -2.09 -12.89 -18.31
N GLN A 62 -2.22 -13.48 -17.11
CA GLN A 62 -2.91 -14.75 -16.87
C GLN A 62 -4.38 -14.57 -16.49
N ILE A 63 -4.83 -13.32 -16.33
CA ILE A 63 -6.15 -12.95 -15.86
C ILE A 63 -6.92 -12.28 -17.00
N SER A 64 -8.13 -12.77 -17.26
CA SER A 64 -9.03 -12.24 -18.27
C SER A 64 -10.38 -11.86 -17.66
N ILE A 65 -11.03 -10.84 -18.24
CA ILE A 65 -12.44 -10.57 -17.94
C ILE A 65 -13.26 -11.83 -18.27
N GLY A 66 -14.14 -12.23 -17.34
CA GLY A 66 -14.88 -13.48 -17.41
C GLY A 66 -14.30 -14.61 -16.54
N ASP A 67 -13.09 -14.48 -16.04
CA ASP A 67 -12.49 -15.50 -15.16
C ASP A 67 -13.23 -15.62 -13.83
N GLN A 68 -13.19 -16.83 -13.25
CA GLN A 68 -13.76 -17.08 -11.93
C GLN A 68 -12.97 -16.35 -10.84
N ARG A 69 -13.70 -15.81 -9.86
CA ARG A 69 -13.17 -15.08 -8.71
C ARG A 69 -12.04 -15.83 -8.02
N ASP A 70 -12.25 -17.09 -7.65
CA ASP A 70 -11.28 -17.83 -6.87
C ASP A 70 -9.98 -18.10 -7.65
N TYR A 71 -10.08 -18.32 -8.97
CA TYR A 71 -8.91 -18.43 -9.85
C TYR A 71 -8.11 -17.12 -9.87
N VAL A 72 -8.78 -15.99 -10.09
CA VAL A 72 -8.14 -14.67 -10.11
C VAL A 72 -7.51 -14.35 -8.77
N LEU A 73 -8.23 -14.58 -7.66
CA LEU A 73 -7.72 -14.31 -6.32
C LEU A 73 -6.55 -15.21 -5.95
N ALA A 74 -6.51 -16.47 -6.39
CA ALA A 74 -5.36 -17.34 -6.15
C ALA A 74 -4.07 -16.78 -6.80
N ILE A 75 -4.17 -16.26 -8.01
CA ILE A 75 -3.04 -15.61 -8.71
C ILE A 75 -2.60 -14.34 -7.96
N LEU A 76 -3.56 -13.46 -7.65
CA LEU A 76 -3.27 -12.17 -7.02
C LEU A 76 -2.74 -12.32 -5.60
N GLN A 77 -3.31 -13.22 -4.79
CA GLN A 77 -2.85 -13.47 -3.42
C GLN A 77 -1.42 -13.98 -3.38
N LYS A 78 -1.04 -14.85 -4.34
CA LYS A 78 0.34 -15.32 -4.47
C LYS A 78 1.31 -14.18 -4.77
N ASN A 79 0.93 -13.26 -5.65
CA ASN A 79 1.73 -12.06 -5.94
C ASN A 79 1.83 -11.12 -4.72
N GLN A 80 0.76 -10.99 -3.94
CA GLN A 80 0.63 -10.01 -2.84
C GLN A 80 0.96 -10.60 -1.44
N GLN A 81 1.41 -11.86 -1.36
CA GLN A 81 1.59 -12.61 -0.11
C GLN A 81 2.54 -11.92 0.87
N GLY A 82 3.63 -11.34 0.36
CA GLY A 82 4.66 -10.69 1.17
C GLY A 82 4.40 -9.23 1.55
N ILE A 83 3.33 -8.62 1.03
CA ILE A 83 2.99 -7.23 1.34
C ILE A 83 2.43 -7.14 2.77
N PRO A 84 2.98 -6.25 3.64
CA PRO A 84 2.45 -6.04 4.98
C PRO A 84 1.00 -5.55 4.99
N ALA A 85 0.24 -5.90 6.03
CA ALA A 85 -1.19 -5.57 6.10
C ALA A 85 -1.49 -4.07 6.01
N HIS A 86 -0.62 -3.19 6.53
CA HIS A 86 -0.83 -1.74 6.45
C HIS A 86 -0.66 -1.16 5.04
N PHE A 87 -0.05 -1.89 4.11
CA PHE A 87 0.03 -1.53 2.69
C PHE A 87 -1.11 -2.15 1.86
N LYS A 88 -2.01 -2.91 2.50
CA LYS A 88 -3.15 -3.57 1.85
C LYS A 88 -4.42 -2.78 2.16
N ARG A 89 -5.34 -2.80 1.19
CA ARG A 89 -6.69 -2.27 1.36
C ARG A 89 -7.68 -3.43 1.46
N SER A 90 -8.62 -3.31 2.39
CA SER A 90 -9.68 -4.31 2.58
C SER A 90 -10.58 -4.39 1.35
N PRO A 91 -11.04 -5.59 0.97
CA PRO A 91 -12.02 -5.73 -0.09
C PRO A 91 -13.36 -5.12 0.32
N GLU A 92 -14.10 -4.60 -0.66
CA GLU A 92 -15.43 -4.03 -0.49
C GLU A 92 -16.49 -4.95 -1.10
N ARG A 93 -17.70 -4.97 -0.52
CA ARG A 93 -18.81 -5.81 -0.98
C ARG A 93 -20.13 -5.08 -0.88
N TYR A 94 -20.97 -5.22 -1.90
CA TYR A 94 -22.31 -4.63 -1.92
C TYR A 94 -23.25 -5.39 -2.84
N LEU A 95 -24.54 -5.08 -2.78
CA LEU A 95 -25.56 -5.58 -3.70
C LEU A 95 -25.88 -4.53 -4.76
N SER A 96 -25.84 -4.93 -6.03
CA SER A 96 -26.20 -4.08 -7.18
C SER A 96 -27.28 -4.77 -8.01
N TYR A 97 -28.52 -4.24 -7.93
CA TYR A 97 -29.68 -4.79 -8.65
C TYR A 97 -29.85 -6.30 -8.42
N GLY A 98 -29.75 -6.75 -7.16
CA GLY A 98 -29.87 -8.16 -6.78
C GLY A 98 -28.64 -9.03 -7.09
N ASN A 99 -27.56 -8.47 -7.63
CA ASN A 99 -26.31 -9.19 -7.87
C ASN A 99 -25.29 -8.84 -6.77
N GLN A 100 -24.55 -9.85 -6.32
CA GLN A 100 -23.43 -9.64 -5.40
C GLN A 100 -22.26 -9.05 -6.17
N VAL A 101 -21.75 -7.91 -5.69
CA VAL A 101 -20.55 -7.28 -6.20
C VAL A 101 -19.48 -7.30 -5.10
N GLU A 102 -18.27 -7.69 -5.49
CA GLU A 102 -17.09 -7.69 -4.62
C GLU A 102 -15.93 -7.00 -5.33
N ILE A 103 -15.22 -6.12 -4.62
CA ILE A 103 -14.08 -5.39 -5.14
C ILE A 103 -12.85 -5.78 -4.32
N HIS A 104 -11.81 -6.27 -4.98
CA HIS A 104 -10.51 -6.51 -4.38
C HIS A 104 -9.52 -5.46 -4.85
N PHE A 105 -8.81 -4.83 -3.91
CA PHE A 105 -7.81 -3.83 -4.22
C PHE A 105 -6.42 -4.46 -4.19
N VAL A 106 -5.76 -4.46 -5.35
CA VAL A 106 -4.40 -5.00 -5.50
C VAL A 106 -3.42 -3.84 -5.46
N ARG A 107 -2.36 -3.93 -4.65
CA ARG A 107 -1.31 -2.91 -4.61
C ARG A 107 -0.48 -3.02 -5.88
N THR A 108 -0.51 -2.00 -6.71
CA THR A 108 0.14 -1.95 -8.04
C THR A 108 1.03 -0.73 -8.23
N GLY A 109 1.01 0.20 -7.28
CA GLY A 109 1.88 1.38 -7.22
C GLY A 109 2.46 1.58 -5.82
N LEU A 110 3.47 2.45 -5.75
CA LEU A 110 4.10 2.93 -4.51
C LEU A 110 4.36 4.43 -4.60
N ASP A 111 3.62 5.14 -5.43
CA ASP A 111 3.79 6.57 -5.69
C ASP A 111 3.48 7.38 -4.43
N SER A 112 2.57 6.88 -3.58
CA SER A 112 2.28 7.46 -2.26
C SER A 112 3.24 6.99 -1.15
N GLY A 113 4.26 6.20 -1.50
CA GLY A 113 5.24 5.64 -0.57
C GLY A 113 4.60 4.72 0.45
N GLY A 114 4.54 5.17 1.71
CA GLY A 114 3.98 4.46 2.87
C GLY A 114 2.45 4.44 2.95
N SER A 115 1.79 5.31 2.19
CA SER A 115 0.34 5.57 2.27
C SER A 115 -0.48 4.57 1.46
N ASN A 116 -1.81 4.67 1.57
CA ASN A 116 -2.77 3.85 0.84
C ASN A 116 -3.66 4.73 -0.03
N ASP A 117 -3.05 5.56 -0.87
CA ASP A 117 -3.77 6.44 -1.79
C ASP A 117 -4.35 5.62 -2.96
N ASP A 118 -5.48 6.05 -3.52
CA ASP A 118 -6.22 5.31 -4.55
C ASP A 118 -5.36 4.96 -5.77
N ASP A 119 -4.44 5.85 -6.15
CA ASP A 119 -3.54 5.68 -7.31
C ASP A 119 -2.57 4.49 -7.16
N ASP A 120 -2.30 4.05 -5.93
CA ASP A 120 -1.43 2.90 -5.66
C ASP A 120 -2.15 1.55 -5.82
N PHE A 121 -3.46 1.55 -6.07
CA PHE A 121 -4.27 0.35 -6.18
C PHE A 121 -4.94 0.19 -7.53
N THR A 122 -4.99 -1.06 -7.98
CA THR A 122 -5.86 -1.49 -9.09
C THR A 122 -7.03 -2.28 -8.51
N PRO A 123 -8.28 -1.81 -8.67
CA PRO A 123 -9.46 -2.57 -8.24
C PRO A 123 -9.79 -3.71 -9.23
N TYR A 124 -10.15 -4.86 -8.68
CA TYR A 124 -10.67 -6.03 -9.39
C TYR A 124 -12.13 -6.22 -8.97
N VAL A 125 -13.05 -6.02 -9.91
CA VAL A 125 -14.49 -6.04 -9.64
C VAL A 125 -15.07 -7.38 -10.08
N PHE A 126 -15.66 -8.09 -9.14
CA PHE A 126 -16.35 -9.35 -9.35
C PHE A 126 -17.85 -9.15 -9.22
N LYS A 127 -18.62 -9.78 -10.11
CA LYS A 127 -20.07 -9.82 -10.04
C LYS A 127 -20.52 -11.29 -10.13
N ASN A 128 -21.22 -11.77 -9.11
CA ASN A 128 -21.62 -13.18 -8.99
C ASN A 128 -20.43 -14.13 -9.27
N ASP A 129 -19.31 -13.89 -8.60
CA ASP A 129 -18.05 -14.67 -8.70
C ASP A 129 -17.35 -14.68 -10.07
N VAL A 130 -17.71 -13.75 -10.96
CA VAL A 130 -17.05 -13.57 -12.26
C VAL A 130 -16.35 -12.21 -12.29
N LEU A 131 -15.10 -12.16 -12.73
CA LEU A 131 -14.35 -10.92 -12.94
C LEU A 131 -14.99 -10.13 -14.10
N VAL A 132 -15.51 -8.94 -13.81
CA VAL A 132 -16.17 -8.08 -14.80
C VAL A 132 -15.40 -6.80 -15.13
N SER A 133 -14.45 -6.42 -14.28
CA SER A 133 -13.66 -5.20 -14.48
C SER A 133 -12.31 -5.26 -13.76
N VAL A 134 -11.27 -4.70 -14.38
CA VAL A 134 -9.95 -4.46 -13.78
C VAL A 134 -9.59 -2.99 -13.94
N GLY A 135 -9.12 -2.35 -12.89
CA GLY A 135 -8.85 -0.93 -12.86
C GLY A 135 -10.08 -0.07 -12.57
N TRP A 136 -9.84 1.22 -12.41
CA TRP A 136 -10.87 2.22 -12.11
C TRP A 136 -11.87 2.44 -13.24
N THR A 137 -11.59 1.89 -14.43
CA THR A 137 -12.53 1.89 -15.55
C THR A 137 -13.64 0.89 -15.27
N TYR A 138 -14.75 1.37 -14.72
CA TYR A 138 -15.95 0.56 -14.52
C TYR A 138 -16.59 0.27 -15.88
N VAL A 139 -16.47 -0.97 -16.37
CA VAL A 139 -17.17 -1.39 -17.60
C VAL A 139 -18.67 -1.25 -17.35
N SER A 140 -19.32 -0.36 -18.10
CA SER A 140 -20.77 -0.18 -18.01
C SER A 140 -21.46 -1.52 -18.30
N LYS A 141 -22.58 -1.80 -17.61
CA LYS A 141 -23.36 -3.05 -17.76
C LYS A 141 -23.66 -3.39 -19.23
N THR A 142 -23.83 -2.36 -20.05
CA THR A 142 -24.02 -2.43 -21.50
C THR A 142 -22.82 -3.04 -22.22
N GLU A 143 -21.62 -2.54 -21.95
CA GLU A 143 -20.41 -2.96 -22.67
C GLU A 143 -19.98 -4.40 -22.30
N PHE A 144 -20.24 -4.85 -21.07
CA PHE A 144 -20.06 -6.25 -20.69
C PHE A 144 -21.04 -7.19 -21.41
N LEU A 145 -22.32 -6.80 -21.50
CA LEU A 145 -23.33 -7.61 -22.21
C LEU A 145 -23.04 -7.70 -23.71
N ASP A 146 -22.54 -6.62 -24.30
CA ASP A 146 -22.16 -6.60 -25.71
C ASP A 146 -20.95 -7.49 -25.97
N LYS A 147 -19.90 -7.40 -25.13
CA LYS A 147 -18.72 -8.28 -25.23
C LYS A 147 -19.04 -9.74 -24.94
N ALA A 148 -19.91 -10.02 -23.97
CA ALA A 148 -20.37 -11.37 -23.66
C ALA A 148 -21.22 -11.95 -24.81
N ARG A 149 -22.12 -11.15 -25.39
CA ARG A 149 -22.92 -11.53 -26.57
C ARG A 149 -22.04 -11.76 -27.80
N GLU A 150 -21.01 -10.94 -28.00
CA GLU A 150 -20.01 -11.10 -29.06
C GLU A 150 -19.23 -12.41 -28.88
N ALA A 151 -18.75 -12.71 -27.67
CA ALA A 151 -18.03 -13.95 -27.37
C ALA A 151 -18.90 -15.22 -27.55
N ILE A 152 -20.18 -15.14 -27.18
CA ILE A 152 -21.17 -16.21 -27.44
C ILE A 152 -21.42 -16.36 -28.95
N SER A 153 -21.51 -15.24 -29.68
CA SER A 153 -21.76 -15.24 -31.14
C SER A 153 -20.55 -15.67 -31.95
N ALA A 154 -19.33 -15.52 -31.41
CA ALA A 154 -18.08 -16.01 -31.98
C ALA A 154 -17.86 -17.52 -31.78
N GLY A 155 -18.83 -18.25 -31.22
CA GLY A 155 -18.82 -19.70 -31.12
C GLY A 155 -18.04 -20.28 -29.93
N GLY A 156 -17.67 -19.46 -28.95
CA GLY A 156 -16.87 -19.87 -27.77
C GLY A 156 -17.63 -20.67 -26.71
N VAL A 157 -18.96 -20.76 -26.77
CA VAL A 157 -19.76 -21.58 -25.87
C VAL A 157 -20.73 -22.40 -26.70
N LYS A 158 -20.46 -23.70 -26.84
CA LYS A 158 -21.51 -24.65 -27.24
C LYS A 158 -22.54 -24.66 -26.11
N GLN A 159 -23.65 -24.00 -26.34
CA GLN A 159 -24.85 -24.16 -25.52
C GLN A 159 -25.21 -25.65 -25.65
N ASP A 160 -25.08 -26.42 -24.57
CA ASP A 160 -25.54 -27.81 -24.55
C ASP A 160 -27.03 -27.77 -24.94
N GLN A 161 -27.30 -28.20 -26.17
CA GLN A 161 -28.64 -28.36 -26.67
C GLN A 161 -29.23 -29.62 -26.06
N ASP A 162 -30.44 -29.45 -25.54
CA ASP A 162 -31.50 -30.44 -25.49
C ASP A 162 -31.38 -31.58 -24.45
N VAL A 163 -32.10 -31.40 -23.35
CA VAL A 163 -32.93 -32.48 -22.81
C VAL A 163 -34.31 -31.92 -22.47
N VAL A 164 -35.07 -31.50 -23.50
CA VAL A 164 -36.54 -31.55 -23.40
C VAL A 164 -36.96 -33.00 -23.62
N GLY A 165 -37.02 -33.74 -22.52
CA GLY A 165 -37.66 -35.05 -22.48
C GLY A 165 -39.17 -34.89 -22.50
N ASP A 166 -39.75 -34.87 -23.69
CA ASP A 166 -41.17 -35.17 -23.90
C ASP A 166 -41.45 -36.60 -23.38
N ARG A 167 -42.39 -36.72 -22.44
CA ARG A 167 -43.05 -37.99 -22.18
C ARG A 167 -44.47 -37.74 -21.67
N ARG A 168 -45.38 -37.81 -22.66
CA ARG A 168 -46.79 -38.24 -22.60
C ARG A 168 -47.23 -38.96 -21.32
#